data_AF-A0A5B7AAG4-F1
#
_entry.id   AF-A0A5B7AAG4-F1
#
_cell.length_a   1.000
_cell.length_b   1.000
_cell.length_c   1.000
_cell.angle_alpha   90.00
_cell.angle_beta   90.00
_cell.angle_gamma   90.00
#
_symmetry.space_group_name_H-M   'P 1'
#
loop_
_entity.id
_entity.type
_entity.pdbx_description
1 polymer ?
#
loop_
_entity_poly.entity_id
_entity_poly.type
_entity_poly.pdbx_seq_one_letter_code
_entity_poly.pdbx_strand_id
1 'polypeptide(L)'
;MHAGTNPFEVINQAVKAVEKYMQTFLHREKKKLPYFLDWFGWCTWDAFYTDVTAEGVEEGLKSLSEGGTPSRFLIIDDGWQQIGNEVKDTDCVVQEGAQFASRLTGIKENAKFQKNGKNNDQVPGLKHVVDEAKKHHNVKYVYVWHALAGYWGGVKPAAAGMEHYDTALAYPVQSPGVLGNQPDIVMDSLAVHGLGLVHPKKVFNFYNELHAYLASCGVDGVKVDVQNIIETLGAGHGGRVFLTRAYNQALEASIARNFPDNGCIACMCHNTDGIYSAKQTAVVRASDDFYPHDPASHTIHISSVAYNTLFLGEFMQPDWDMFHSLHPAADYHSAARSVGGCAIYVSDKPGNHNFELLKKLVLPDGSVLRAQLPGRPTRDCLFADPARDGTSLLKIWNVNKCTGVVGVFNCQGAGWCKVEKKTRIHDASPGTLTGSVQTTDVDVLAQIAGSGWNGESVVYAYRSGEVVRLPKGVSLPVTLKVLEYELFHFSALKEITANIAFAPIGLLDMFNTGGAVEQFEVHLADKKPELFDGKVTSELSSSLSENRSPTATIALKVRGCGRFGAYSSQRPLRCTVGNAETDFNYDAATGLLTLTIPVPEEEMYRWPIEIQV
;
A
#
# COMPACT_ATOMS: atom_id res chain seq x y z
N MET A 1 -9.64 -11.27 28.66
CA MET A 1 -8.22 -11.37 28.24
C MET A 1 -8.18 -12.39 27.11
N HIS A 2 -7.67 -12.04 25.94
CA HIS A 2 -7.40 -12.99 24.86
C HIS A 2 -5.93 -13.42 24.97
N ALA A 3 -5.65 -14.71 24.85
CA ALA A 3 -4.30 -15.26 24.93
C ALA A 3 -4.20 -16.46 23.99
N GLY A 4 -3.02 -16.70 23.43
CA GLY A 4 -2.78 -17.75 22.45
C GLY A 4 -1.33 -17.76 21.98
N THR A 5 -0.94 -18.79 21.23
CA THR A 5 0.43 -18.97 20.74
C THR A 5 0.70 -18.24 19.43
N ASN A 6 -0.33 -17.81 18.70
CA ASN A 6 -0.18 -16.99 17.50
C ASN A 6 -0.55 -15.53 17.83
N PRO A 7 0.42 -14.59 17.85
CA PRO A 7 0.15 -13.20 18.19
C PRO A 7 -0.82 -12.52 17.21
N PHE A 8 -0.80 -12.87 15.93
CA PHE A 8 -1.67 -12.27 14.93
C PHE A 8 -3.13 -12.69 15.11
N GLU A 9 -3.37 -13.97 15.42
CA GLU A 9 -4.71 -14.48 15.74
C GLU A 9 -5.24 -13.85 17.04
N VAL A 10 -4.39 -13.72 18.06
CA VAL A 10 -4.77 -13.12 19.36
C VAL A 10 -5.21 -11.67 19.17
N ILE A 11 -4.46 -10.88 18.40
CA ILE A 11 -4.79 -9.48 18.10
C ILE A 11 -6.11 -9.41 17.31
N ASN A 12 -6.28 -10.23 16.27
CA ASN A 12 -7.50 -10.28 15.47
C ASN A 12 -8.75 -10.63 16.30
N GLN A 13 -8.67 -11.69 17.12
CA GLN A 13 -9.77 -12.10 18.00
C GLN A 13 -10.08 -11.03 19.06
N ALA A 14 -9.05 -10.38 19.61
CA ALA A 14 -9.24 -9.30 20.57
C ALA A 14 -10.00 -8.12 19.95
N VAL A 15 -9.62 -7.66 18.75
CA VAL A 15 -10.32 -6.54 18.09
C VAL A 15 -11.74 -6.94 17.69
N LYS A 16 -11.98 -8.17 17.23
CA LYS A 16 -13.34 -8.69 16.96
C LYS A 16 -14.22 -8.75 18.21
N ALA A 17 -13.64 -9.06 19.37
CA ALA A 17 -14.38 -9.01 20.63
C ALA A 17 -14.72 -7.57 21.06
N VAL A 18 -13.78 -6.64 20.87
CA VAL A 18 -14.02 -5.20 21.12
C VAL A 18 -15.09 -4.67 20.17
N GLU A 19 -15.06 -5.05 18.89
CA GLU A 19 -16.08 -4.72 17.89
C GLU A 19 -17.48 -5.17 18.36
N LYS A 20 -17.60 -6.44 18.80
CA LYS A 20 -18.86 -7.01 19.29
C LYS A 20 -19.41 -6.26 20.50
N TYR A 21 -18.53 -5.82 21.41
CA TYR A 21 -18.91 -5.09 22.61
C TYR A 21 -19.30 -3.63 22.32
N MET A 22 -18.45 -2.92 21.56
CA MET A 22 -18.60 -1.47 21.33
C MET A 22 -19.67 -1.16 20.29
N GLN A 23 -19.80 -1.95 19.22
CA GLN A 23 -20.74 -1.76 18.11
C GLN A 23 -20.64 -0.40 17.38
N THR A 24 -19.57 0.37 17.64
CA THR A 24 -19.33 1.71 17.10
C THR A 24 -18.38 1.72 15.91
N PHE A 25 -17.64 0.65 15.66
CA PHE A 25 -16.78 0.46 14.50
C PHE A 25 -16.99 -0.94 13.90
N LEU A 26 -16.41 -1.21 12.73
CA LEU A 26 -16.33 -2.55 12.16
C LEU A 26 -14.87 -2.98 11.99
N HIS A 27 -14.61 -4.28 12.12
CA HIS A 27 -13.31 -4.86 11.82
C HIS A 27 -12.99 -4.74 10.31
N ARG A 28 -11.70 -4.61 9.92
CA ARG A 28 -11.26 -4.43 8.52
C ARG A 28 -11.94 -5.38 7.54
N GLU A 29 -12.03 -6.65 7.91
CA GLU A 29 -12.63 -7.73 7.07
C GLU A 29 -14.10 -7.51 6.70
N LYS A 30 -14.84 -6.65 7.41
CA LYS A 30 -16.24 -6.32 7.11
C LYS A 30 -16.40 -5.05 6.27
N LYS A 31 -15.30 -4.35 5.99
CA LYS A 31 -15.30 -3.10 5.23
C LYS A 31 -15.07 -3.39 3.76
N LYS A 32 -15.75 -2.64 2.89
CA LYS A 32 -15.49 -2.69 1.44
C LYS A 32 -14.14 -2.01 1.17
N LEU A 33 -13.16 -2.78 0.71
CA LEU A 33 -11.92 -2.22 0.20
C LEU A 33 -12.19 -1.52 -1.14
N PRO A 34 -11.68 -0.30 -1.34
CA PRO A 34 -11.80 0.40 -2.61
C PRO A 34 -10.83 -0.20 -3.66
N TYR A 35 -11.24 -0.18 -4.93
CA TYR A 35 -10.51 -0.84 -6.01
C TYR A 35 -9.19 -0.15 -6.39
N PHE A 36 -8.99 1.13 -6.03
CA PHE A 36 -7.75 1.85 -6.35
C PHE A 36 -6.50 1.15 -5.79
N LEU A 37 -6.63 0.33 -4.73
CA LEU A 37 -5.52 -0.39 -4.11
C LEU A 37 -4.75 -1.29 -5.10
N ASP A 38 -5.40 -1.78 -6.14
CA ASP A 38 -4.79 -2.69 -7.14
C ASP A 38 -4.22 -1.94 -8.37
N TRP A 39 -4.23 -0.62 -8.33
CA TRP A 39 -3.81 0.27 -9.41
C TRP A 39 -2.65 1.15 -8.96
N PHE A 40 -1.63 1.27 -9.79
CA PHE A 40 -0.54 2.20 -9.57
C PHE A 40 -1.05 3.63 -9.60
N GLY A 41 -0.59 4.44 -8.66
CA GLY A 41 -1.04 5.83 -8.54
C GLY A 41 0.05 6.89 -8.55
N TRP A 42 -0.39 8.14 -8.57
CA TRP A 42 0.43 9.33 -8.44
C TRP A 42 -0.27 10.36 -7.55
N CYS A 43 0.46 10.92 -6.60
CA CYS A 43 0.01 11.97 -5.69
C CYS A 43 0.77 13.26 -6.01
N THR A 44 0.06 14.38 -6.13
CA THR A 44 0.67 15.65 -6.54
C THR A 44 1.45 16.37 -5.44
N TRP A 45 1.51 15.83 -4.21
CA TRP A 45 2.07 16.51 -3.04
C TRP A 45 3.56 16.84 -3.20
N ASP A 46 4.49 15.88 -3.25
CA ASP A 46 5.92 16.26 -3.37
C ASP A 46 6.28 16.86 -4.74
N ALA A 47 5.43 16.63 -5.74
CA ALA A 47 5.59 17.19 -7.07
C ALA A 47 5.42 18.72 -7.08
N PHE A 48 4.41 19.24 -6.38
CA PHE A 48 4.02 20.65 -6.45
C PHE A 48 3.71 21.30 -5.10
N TYR A 49 3.58 20.53 -4.03
CA TYR A 49 2.97 20.93 -2.76
C TYR A 49 1.67 21.70 -3.04
N THR A 50 1.50 22.87 -2.42
CA THR A 50 0.33 23.73 -2.61
C THR A 50 0.28 24.42 -3.97
N ASP A 51 1.29 24.29 -4.83
CA ASP A 51 1.38 24.96 -6.13
C ASP A 51 0.79 24.15 -7.29
N VAL A 52 0.16 23.00 -7.02
CA VAL A 52 -0.46 22.15 -8.05
C VAL A 52 -1.45 22.94 -8.95
N THR A 53 -1.39 22.71 -10.26
CA THR A 53 -2.28 23.31 -11.28
C THR A 53 -2.90 22.25 -12.18
N ALA A 54 -3.92 22.62 -12.96
CA ALA A 54 -4.51 21.77 -13.99
C ALA A 54 -3.45 21.28 -15.00
N GLU A 55 -2.56 22.17 -15.43
CA GLU A 55 -1.48 21.86 -16.38
C GLU A 55 -0.44 20.92 -15.76
N GLY A 56 -0.06 21.14 -14.49
CA GLY A 56 0.89 20.27 -13.79
C GLY A 56 0.37 18.83 -13.64
N VAL A 57 -0.94 18.66 -13.42
CA VAL A 57 -1.58 17.33 -13.39
C VAL A 57 -1.47 16.64 -14.76
N GLU A 58 -1.76 17.35 -15.85
CA GLU A 58 -1.65 16.83 -17.22
C GLU A 58 -0.20 16.42 -17.54
N GLU A 59 0.78 17.26 -17.21
CA GLU A 59 2.20 16.98 -17.44
C GLU A 59 2.68 15.71 -16.72
N GLY A 60 2.26 15.50 -15.47
CA GLY A 60 2.64 14.31 -14.69
C GLY A 60 2.01 13.02 -15.23
N LEU A 61 0.71 13.05 -15.55
CA LEU A 61 0.02 11.88 -16.13
C LEU A 61 0.60 11.50 -17.49
N LYS A 62 0.89 12.49 -18.33
CA LYS A 62 1.56 12.29 -19.62
C LYS A 62 2.94 11.66 -19.42
N SER A 63 3.76 12.20 -18.51
CA SER A 63 5.11 11.70 -18.26
C SER A 63 5.13 10.23 -17.82
N LEU A 64 4.23 9.84 -16.92
CA LEU A 64 4.12 8.44 -16.45
C LEU A 64 3.62 7.50 -17.55
N SER A 65 2.68 7.95 -18.37
CA SER A 65 2.13 7.17 -19.49
C SER A 65 3.18 6.93 -20.58
N GLU A 66 3.93 7.97 -20.98
CA GLU A 66 5.02 7.87 -21.96
C GLU A 66 6.19 6.99 -21.46
N GLY A 67 6.39 6.91 -20.14
CA GLY A 67 7.37 6.04 -19.50
C GLY A 67 6.98 4.56 -19.40
N GLY A 68 5.76 4.19 -19.79
CA GLY A 68 5.27 2.81 -19.77
C GLY A 68 4.80 2.33 -18.39
N THR A 69 4.62 3.23 -17.42
CA THR A 69 4.04 2.94 -16.10
C THR A 69 2.88 3.89 -15.85
N PRO A 70 1.78 3.78 -16.62
CA PRO A 70 0.69 4.74 -16.58
C PRO A 70 0.02 4.73 -15.20
N SER A 71 -0.17 5.91 -14.62
CA SER A 71 -0.92 6.05 -13.38
C SER A 71 -2.41 5.83 -13.65
N ARG A 72 -3.00 4.88 -12.92
CA ARG A 72 -4.45 4.56 -12.98
C ARG A 72 -5.19 5.12 -11.77
N PHE A 73 -4.46 5.67 -10.80
CA PHE A 73 -4.99 6.33 -9.61
C PHE A 73 -4.32 7.70 -9.40
N LEU A 74 -5.10 8.78 -9.34
CA LEU A 74 -4.58 10.12 -9.11
C LEU A 74 -5.06 10.65 -7.76
N ILE A 75 -4.16 11.23 -6.97
CA ILE A 75 -4.52 12.08 -5.83
C ILE A 75 -4.12 13.52 -6.18
N ILE A 76 -5.12 14.39 -6.36
CA ILE A 76 -4.90 15.84 -6.38
C ILE A 76 -4.83 16.29 -4.92
N ASP A 77 -3.60 16.45 -4.43
CA ASP A 77 -3.31 16.80 -3.04
C ASP A 77 -3.54 18.31 -2.77
N ASP A 78 -3.20 18.79 -1.57
CA ASP A 78 -3.45 20.16 -1.12
C ASP A 78 -2.97 21.21 -2.16
N GLY A 79 -3.72 22.31 -2.26
CA GLY A 79 -3.49 23.42 -3.19
C GLY A 79 -4.61 23.65 -4.19
N TRP A 80 -5.65 22.82 -4.25
CA TRP A 80 -6.76 22.98 -5.19
C TRP A 80 -7.96 23.78 -4.63
N GLN A 81 -8.08 23.89 -3.31
CA GLN A 81 -9.23 24.49 -2.61
C GLN A 81 -9.21 26.03 -2.62
N GLN A 82 -10.39 26.64 -2.50
CA GLN A 82 -10.54 28.09 -2.26
C GLN A 82 -10.27 28.41 -0.79
N ILE A 83 -9.14 29.04 -0.51
CA ILE A 83 -8.72 29.38 0.85
C ILE A 83 -8.53 30.88 1.04
N GLY A 84 -8.82 31.34 2.25
CA GLY A 84 -8.54 32.69 2.70
C GLY A 84 -7.40 32.69 3.72
N ASN A 85 -6.46 33.60 3.55
CA ASN A 85 -5.41 33.85 4.55
C ASN A 85 -5.98 34.80 5.61
N GLU A 86 -6.07 34.34 6.85
CA GLU A 86 -6.18 35.26 7.96
C GLU A 86 -4.76 35.69 8.32
N VAL A 87 -4.47 36.99 8.14
CA VAL A 87 -3.31 37.69 8.71
C VAL A 87 -2.00 37.63 7.90
N LYS A 88 -1.78 38.66 7.06
CA LYS A 88 -0.47 39.33 6.93
C LYS A 88 -0.45 40.49 7.93
N ASP A 89 -0.43 40.24 9.24
CA ASP A 89 -0.10 41.32 10.17
C ASP A 89 1.39 41.58 10.04
N THR A 90 1.75 42.78 9.64
CA THR A 90 3.14 43.24 9.60
C THR A 90 3.77 43.30 11.00
N ASP A 91 2.95 43.23 12.06
CA ASP A 91 3.38 43.32 13.47
C ASP A 91 3.37 41.97 14.23
N CYS A 92 3.04 40.86 13.56
CA CYS A 92 3.00 39.55 14.21
C CYS A 92 4.37 38.87 14.19
N VAL A 93 4.89 38.54 15.38
CA VAL A 93 6.24 37.97 15.60
C VAL A 93 6.30 36.48 15.19
N VAL A 94 5.17 35.85 14.88
CA VAL A 94 5.08 34.43 14.49
C VAL A 94 4.63 34.33 13.03
N GLN A 95 5.59 34.35 12.09
CA GLN A 95 5.34 34.11 10.66
C GLN A 95 5.36 32.63 10.30
N GLU A 96 6.07 31.80 11.07
CA GLU A 96 6.18 30.36 10.83
C GLU A 96 4.95 29.65 11.41
N GLY A 97 4.19 28.95 10.57
CA GLY A 97 2.99 28.20 10.97
C GLY A 97 1.67 28.95 10.78
N ALA A 98 1.67 30.24 10.46
CA ALA A 98 0.46 31.02 10.19
C ALA A 98 -0.34 30.47 8.99
N GLN A 99 0.32 29.81 8.04
CA GLN A 99 -0.33 29.12 6.91
C GLN A 99 -1.32 28.03 7.36
N PHE A 100 -1.10 27.44 8.54
CA PHE A 100 -2.01 26.44 9.09
C PHE A 100 -3.33 27.04 9.59
N ALA A 101 -3.39 28.37 9.79
CA ALA A 101 -4.62 29.07 10.14
C ALA A 101 -5.46 29.48 8.91
N SER A 102 -4.99 29.20 7.69
CA SER A 102 -5.78 29.44 6.47
C SER A 102 -7.07 28.63 6.50
N ARG A 103 -8.17 29.22 6.02
CA ARG A 103 -9.51 28.63 6.11
C ARG A 103 -10.14 28.45 4.77
N LEU A 104 -10.96 27.41 4.65
CA LEU A 104 -11.80 27.19 3.49
C LEU A 104 -12.82 28.33 3.36
N THR A 105 -12.84 28.99 2.20
CA THR A 105 -13.78 30.09 1.91
C THR A 105 -14.81 29.73 0.84
N GLY A 106 -14.71 28.55 0.23
CA GLY A 106 -15.65 28.05 -0.74
C GLY A 106 -15.50 26.56 -0.97
N ILE A 107 -16.57 25.93 -1.46
CA ILE A 107 -16.64 24.47 -1.73
C ILE A 107 -15.95 24.10 -3.05
N LYS A 108 -15.87 25.05 -3.99
CA LYS A 108 -15.34 24.82 -5.34
C LYS A 108 -13.82 24.94 -5.39
N GLU A 109 -13.26 24.52 -6.51
CA GLU A 109 -11.86 24.68 -6.87
C GLU A 109 -11.45 26.16 -6.98
N ASN A 110 -10.18 26.43 -6.71
CA ASN A 110 -9.59 27.76 -6.87
C ASN A 110 -9.22 28.08 -8.32
N ALA A 111 -8.69 29.29 -8.52
CA ALA A 111 -8.35 29.81 -9.85
C ALA A 111 -7.34 28.97 -10.64
N LYS A 112 -6.49 28.15 -9.99
CA LYS A 112 -5.49 27.30 -10.67
C LYS A 112 -6.12 26.12 -11.43
N PHE A 113 -7.38 25.81 -11.12
CA PHE A 113 -8.15 24.75 -11.77
C PHE A 113 -9.31 25.32 -12.59
N GLN A 114 -9.51 26.64 -12.58
CA GLN A 114 -10.53 27.31 -13.40
C GLN A 114 -9.94 27.67 -14.76
N LYS A 115 -10.68 27.42 -15.85
CA LYS A 115 -10.27 27.87 -17.17
C LYS A 115 -10.43 29.38 -17.29
N ASN A 116 -9.36 30.08 -17.69
CA ASN A 116 -9.44 31.48 -18.07
C ASN A 116 -10.35 31.64 -19.31
N GLY A 117 -11.41 32.42 -19.15
CA GLY A 117 -12.53 32.60 -20.06
C GLY A 117 -12.28 32.33 -21.56
N LYS A 118 -13.03 31.36 -22.08
CA LYS A 118 -13.71 31.35 -23.40
C LYS A 118 -14.43 29.99 -23.56
N ASN A 119 -15.76 30.05 -23.57
CA ASN A 119 -16.76 29.00 -23.80
C ASN A 119 -17.37 28.36 -22.53
N ASN A 120 -18.61 28.78 -22.24
CA ASN A 120 -19.60 28.27 -21.29
C ASN A 120 -19.18 28.12 -19.82
N ASP A 121 -19.60 29.10 -19.01
CA ASP A 121 -19.58 29.14 -17.54
C ASP A 121 -20.40 28.03 -16.83
N GLN A 122 -20.71 26.92 -17.50
CA GLN A 122 -21.58 25.85 -16.97
C GLN A 122 -20.82 24.63 -16.44
N VAL A 123 -19.58 24.38 -16.87
CA VAL A 123 -18.82 23.18 -16.49
C VAL A 123 -17.67 23.58 -15.55
N PRO A 124 -17.57 23.01 -14.35
CA PRO A 124 -16.46 23.28 -13.44
C PRO A 124 -15.11 22.97 -14.06
N GLY A 125 -14.07 23.74 -13.74
CA GLY A 125 -12.74 23.55 -14.28
C GLY A 125 -12.08 22.28 -13.75
N LEU A 126 -12.31 21.94 -12.47
CA LEU A 126 -11.89 20.66 -11.91
C LEU A 126 -12.50 19.46 -12.66
N LYS A 127 -13.77 19.57 -13.09
CA LYS A 127 -14.41 18.54 -13.91
C LYS A 127 -13.66 18.29 -15.22
N HIS A 128 -13.18 19.36 -15.85
CA HIS A 128 -12.39 19.20 -17.06
C HIS A 128 -11.09 18.43 -16.79
N VAL A 129 -10.35 18.79 -15.74
CA VAL A 129 -9.11 18.08 -15.37
C VAL A 129 -9.37 16.59 -15.14
N VAL A 130 -10.43 16.25 -14.41
CA VAL A 130 -10.81 14.85 -14.15
C VAL A 130 -11.23 14.14 -15.44
N ASP A 131 -12.04 14.77 -16.29
CA ASP A 131 -12.47 14.19 -17.56
C ASP A 131 -11.26 13.93 -18.50
N GLU A 132 -10.30 14.85 -18.56
CA GLU A 132 -9.07 14.69 -19.37
C GLU A 132 -8.19 13.56 -18.81
N ALA A 133 -7.97 13.52 -17.50
CA ALA A 133 -7.23 12.44 -16.83
C ALA A 133 -7.84 11.06 -17.15
N LYS A 134 -9.18 10.94 -17.06
CA LYS A 134 -9.87 9.68 -17.33
C LYS A 134 -9.89 9.32 -18.82
N LYS A 135 -10.12 10.28 -19.72
CA LYS A 135 -10.28 10.01 -21.17
C LYS A 135 -8.97 9.86 -21.91
N HIS A 136 -7.97 10.68 -21.60
CA HIS A 136 -6.72 10.74 -22.36
C HIS A 136 -5.59 9.96 -21.72
N HIS A 137 -5.59 9.82 -20.38
CA HIS A 137 -4.58 9.06 -19.66
C HIS A 137 -5.10 7.74 -19.08
N ASN A 138 -6.38 7.40 -19.32
CA ASN A 138 -7.04 6.21 -18.79
C ASN A 138 -6.85 6.08 -17.26
N VAL A 139 -6.88 7.20 -16.53
CA VAL A 139 -6.97 7.21 -15.07
C VAL A 139 -8.33 6.61 -14.68
N LYS A 140 -8.34 5.70 -13.71
CA LYS A 140 -9.55 5.00 -13.26
C LYS A 140 -10.18 5.66 -12.05
N TYR A 141 -9.34 6.11 -11.13
CA TYR A 141 -9.77 6.70 -9.87
C TYR A 141 -9.06 8.04 -9.66
N VAL A 142 -9.84 9.09 -9.38
CA VAL A 142 -9.30 10.40 -8.97
C VAL A 142 -9.80 10.71 -7.58
N TYR A 143 -8.89 10.88 -6.63
CA TYR A 143 -9.17 11.37 -5.29
C TYR A 143 -8.67 12.80 -5.15
N VAL A 144 -9.32 13.56 -4.27
CA VAL A 144 -8.86 14.90 -3.90
C VAL A 144 -8.64 15.00 -2.40
N TRP A 145 -7.66 15.80 -2.01
CA TRP A 145 -7.34 16.02 -0.60
C TRP A 145 -8.27 17.06 0.04
N HIS A 146 -8.64 16.87 1.31
CA HIS A 146 -9.10 17.95 2.18
C HIS A 146 -8.83 17.60 3.65
N ALA A 147 -8.73 18.60 4.53
CA ALA A 147 -8.69 18.34 5.97
C ALA A 147 -10.09 17.94 6.50
N LEU A 148 -10.15 17.19 7.61
CA LEU A 148 -11.41 16.84 8.27
C LEU A 148 -12.27 18.08 8.59
N ALA A 149 -11.62 19.15 9.04
CA ALA A 149 -12.29 20.42 9.34
C ALA A 149 -12.58 21.29 8.10
N GLY A 150 -12.27 20.83 6.88
CA GLY A 150 -12.44 21.54 5.62
C GLY A 150 -11.12 21.97 4.99
N TYR A 151 -10.28 22.69 5.74
CA TYR A 151 -8.88 23.00 5.43
C TYR A 151 -8.06 23.01 6.73
N TRP A 152 -6.77 23.30 6.69
CA TRP A 152 -5.90 23.32 7.90
C TRP A 152 -6.49 24.13 9.06
N GLY A 153 -6.96 25.35 8.81
CA GLY A 153 -7.61 26.22 9.79
C GLY A 153 -9.11 26.01 9.93
N GLY A 154 -9.69 25.02 9.25
CA GLY A 154 -11.13 24.75 9.20
C GLY A 154 -11.89 25.57 8.16
N VAL A 155 -13.19 25.74 8.36
CA VAL A 155 -14.08 26.54 7.50
C VAL A 155 -14.13 27.99 8.00
N LYS A 156 -14.12 28.98 7.11
CA LYS A 156 -14.21 30.38 7.53
C LYS A 156 -15.60 30.70 8.12
N PRO A 157 -15.70 31.21 9.37
CA PRO A 157 -16.97 31.65 9.95
C PRO A 157 -17.64 32.73 9.09
N ALA A 158 -18.96 32.60 8.88
CA ALA A 158 -19.76 33.53 8.09
C ALA A 158 -19.18 33.86 6.70
N ALA A 159 -18.47 32.90 6.07
CA ALA A 159 -18.09 33.04 4.67
C ALA A 159 -19.34 33.07 3.79
N ALA A 160 -19.31 33.95 2.78
CA ALA A 160 -20.43 34.16 1.87
C ALA A 160 -20.84 32.85 1.18
N GLY A 161 -22.09 32.44 1.34
CA GLY A 161 -22.62 31.20 0.77
C GLY A 161 -22.29 29.93 1.57
N MET A 162 -21.70 30.07 2.76
CA MET A 162 -21.35 28.98 3.68
C MET A 162 -21.93 29.19 5.08
N GLU A 163 -22.80 30.18 5.27
CA GLU A 163 -23.36 30.57 6.57
C GLU A 163 -24.22 29.46 7.19
N HIS A 164 -24.86 28.63 6.36
CA HIS A 164 -25.73 27.53 6.79
C HIS A 164 -25.01 26.39 7.51
N TYR A 165 -23.67 26.38 7.50
CA TYR A 165 -22.85 25.43 8.24
C TYR A 165 -22.70 25.77 9.72
N ASP A 166 -23.08 26.99 10.13
CA ASP A 166 -23.00 27.43 11.53
C ASP A 166 -21.58 27.26 12.12
N THR A 167 -20.60 27.68 11.33
CA THR A 167 -19.18 27.55 11.68
C THR A 167 -18.78 28.59 12.71
N ALA A 168 -18.06 28.16 13.76
CA ALA A 168 -17.53 29.03 14.80
C ALA A 168 -16.05 28.74 15.06
N LEU A 169 -15.33 29.72 15.62
CA LEU A 169 -13.96 29.48 16.07
C LEU A 169 -13.96 28.62 17.33
N ALA A 170 -13.18 27.55 17.28
CA ALA A 170 -12.87 26.68 18.41
C ALA A 170 -11.35 26.62 18.59
N TYR A 171 -10.90 26.62 19.84
CA TYR A 171 -9.48 26.71 20.16
C TYR A 171 -9.00 25.36 20.70
N PRO A 172 -8.05 24.69 20.03
CA PRO A 172 -7.59 23.36 20.41
C PRO A 172 -6.90 23.40 21.78
N VAL A 173 -7.26 22.45 22.65
CA VAL A 173 -6.59 22.23 23.93
C VAL A 173 -5.81 20.92 23.89
N GLN A 174 -4.49 21.03 23.91
CA GLN A 174 -3.59 19.86 23.88
C GLN A 174 -3.47 19.21 25.26
N SER A 175 -3.39 17.88 25.29
CA SER A 175 -3.14 17.16 26.55
C SER A 175 -1.66 17.27 26.96
N PRO A 176 -1.34 17.20 28.27
CA PRO A 176 0.06 17.19 28.73
C PRO A 176 0.90 16.07 28.11
N GLY A 177 0.28 14.92 27.80
CA GLY A 177 0.97 13.79 27.16
C GLY A 177 1.35 14.07 25.70
N VAL A 178 0.48 14.74 24.94
CA VAL A 178 0.77 15.15 23.56
C VAL A 178 1.87 16.20 23.54
N LEU A 179 1.74 17.26 24.34
CA LEU A 179 2.77 18.31 24.48
C LEU A 179 4.14 17.76 24.91
N GLY A 180 4.13 16.76 25.79
CA GLY A 180 5.33 16.07 26.25
C GLY A 180 6.05 15.32 25.13
N ASN A 181 5.31 14.70 24.20
CA ASN A 181 5.86 13.87 23.13
C ASN A 181 6.21 14.66 21.86
N GLN A 182 5.30 15.52 21.37
CA GLN A 182 5.46 16.23 20.11
C GLN A 182 4.76 17.60 20.20
N PRO A 183 5.50 18.70 20.48
CA PRO A 183 4.99 20.05 20.26
C PRO A 183 4.82 20.24 18.76
N ASP A 184 3.67 20.74 18.36
CA ASP A 184 3.25 20.82 16.98
C ASP A 184 2.95 22.28 16.63
N ILE A 185 3.68 22.80 15.66
CA ILE A 185 3.53 24.17 15.16
C ILE A 185 2.12 24.42 14.60
N VAL A 186 1.47 23.39 14.06
CA VAL A 186 0.08 23.46 13.60
C VAL A 186 -0.84 23.75 14.78
N MET A 187 -0.68 22.99 15.87
CA MET A 187 -1.49 23.18 17.08
C MET A 187 -1.23 24.53 17.74
N ASP A 188 0.03 24.98 17.80
CA ASP A 188 0.39 26.28 18.37
C ASP A 188 -0.25 27.43 17.57
N SER A 189 -0.20 27.34 16.24
CA SER A 189 -0.87 28.28 15.34
C SER A 189 -2.39 28.31 15.56
N LEU A 190 -3.03 27.15 15.61
CA LEU A 190 -4.48 27.05 15.81
C LEU A 190 -4.93 27.42 17.23
N ALA A 191 -4.09 27.28 18.24
CA ALA A 191 -4.37 27.74 19.60
C ALA A 191 -4.46 29.27 19.68
N VAL A 192 -3.72 29.98 18.82
CA VAL A 192 -3.77 31.45 18.73
C VAL A 192 -4.90 31.92 17.81
N HIS A 193 -4.96 31.37 16.59
CA HIS A 193 -5.87 31.87 15.56
C HIS A 193 -7.25 31.23 15.59
N GLY A 194 -7.41 30.09 16.27
CA GLY A 194 -8.64 29.31 16.32
C GLY A 194 -8.89 28.50 15.04
N LEU A 195 -9.49 27.33 15.19
CA LEU A 195 -9.97 26.51 14.08
C LEU A 195 -11.44 26.80 13.81
N GLY A 196 -11.79 27.01 12.53
CA GLY A 196 -13.16 27.16 12.08
C GLY A 196 -13.92 25.84 12.09
N LEU A 197 -14.57 25.54 13.21
CA LEU A 197 -15.27 24.28 13.47
C LEU A 197 -16.72 24.38 12.98
N VAL A 198 -17.07 23.56 11.99
CA VAL A 198 -18.47 23.39 11.55
C VAL A 198 -19.28 22.78 12.69
N HIS A 199 -20.46 23.31 12.98
CA HIS A 199 -21.26 22.79 14.08
C HIS A 199 -21.57 21.28 13.87
N PRO A 200 -21.43 20.40 14.89
CA PRO A 200 -21.55 18.94 14.71
C PRO A 200 -22.91 18.47 14.18
N LYS A 201 -23.98 19.27 14.36
CA LYS A 201 -25.30 18.99 13.76
C LYS A 201 -25.42 19.36 12.27
N LYS A 202 -24.42 20.07 11.72
CA LYS A 202 -24.38 20.60 10.35
C LYS A 202 -23.26 19.99 9.52
N VAL A 203 -22.28 19.32 10.14
CA VAL A 203 -21.10 18.77 9.47
C VAL A 203 -21.43 17.75 8.36
N PHE A 204 -22.52 16.98 8.48
CA PHE A 204 -22.99 16.14 7.37
C PHE A 204 -23.37 16.96 6.14
N ASN A 205 -24.04 18.10 6.32
CA ASN A 205 -24.42 18.95 5.19
C ASN A 205 -23.17 19.52 4.52
N PHE A 206 -22.18 19.93 5.31
CA PHE A 206 -20.88 20.39 4.81
C PHE A 206 -20.18 19.32 3.96
N TYR A 207 -19.96 18.12 4.52
CA TYR A 207 -19.32 17.05 3.76
C TYR A 207 -20.14 16.63 2.55
N ASN A 208 -21.46 16.57 2.67
CA ASN A 208 -22.31 16.15 1.57
C ASN A 208 -22.33 17.17 0.43
N GLU A 209 -22.31 18.48 0.72
CA GLU A 209 -22.22 19.50 -0.31
C GLU A 209 -20.84 19.47 -0.99
N LEU A 210 -19.76 19.36 -0.22
CA LEU A 210 -18.40 19.20 -0.75
C LEU A 210 -18.27 17.96 -1.62
N HIS A 211 -18.64 16.79 -1.11
CA HIS A 211 -18.49 15.53 -1.84
C HIS A 211 -19.45 15.42 -3.01
N ALA A 212 -20.66 15.99 -2.95
CA ALA A 212 -21.56 16.04 -4.11
C ALA A 212 -20.97 16.92 -5.22
N TYR A 213 -20.35 18.04 -4.88
CA TYR A 213 -19.63 18.87 -5.84
C TYR A 213 -18.48 18.08 -6.51
N LEU A 214 -17.65 17.42 -5.72
CA LEU A 214 -16.54 16.60 -6.21
C LEU A 214 -17.02 15.44 -7.09
N ALA A 215 -18.03 14.69 -6.64
CA ALA A 215 -18.64 13.62 -7.43
C ALA A 215 -19.23 14.14 -8.75
N SER A 216 -19.82 15.34 -8.76
CA SER A 216 -20.31 15.98 -9.99
C SER A 216 -19.17 16.31 -10.97
N CYS A 217 -17.96 16.51 -10.47
CA CYS A 217 -16.74 16.67 -11.27
C CYS A 217 -16.15 15.33 -11.75
N GLY A 218 -16.72 14.19 -11.32
CA GLY A 218 -16.22 12.85 -11.66
C GLY A 218 -15.13 12.33 -10.71
N VAL A 219 -14.89 13.00 -9.58
CA VAL A 219 -13.99 12.51 -8.51
C VAL A 219 -14.60 11.27 -7.85
N ASP A 220 -13.76 10.27 -7.58
CA ASP A 220 -14.18 8.93 -7.10
C ASP A 220 -13.99 8.75 -5.59
N GLY A 221 -13.33 9.69 -4.91
CA GLY A 221 -13.09 9.63 -3.48
C GLY A 221 -12.25 10.79 -2.95
N VAL A 222 -11.85 10.69 -1.68
CA VAL A 222 -11.09 11.75 -1.00
C VAL A 222 -9.94 11.18 -0.14
N LYS A 223 -8.88 11.97 0.00
CA LYS A 223 -7.85 11.79 1.05
C LYS A 223 -8.15 12.81 2.16
N VAL A 224 -8.47 12.33 3.36
CA VAL A 224 -8.95 13.19 4.45
C VAL A 224 -7.89 13.29 5.55
N ASP A 225 -7.29 14.45 5.68
CA ASP A 225 -6.18 14.71 6.59
C ASP A 225 -6.61 15.44 7.87
N VAL A 226 -5.65 15.68 8.75
CA VAL A 226 -5.81 16.48 9.99
C VAL A 226 -6.93 15.96 10.88
N GLN A 227 -7.19 14.65 10.90
CA GLN A 227 -8.36 14.11 11.60
C GLN A 227 -8.22 14.18 13.13
N ASN A 228 -7.00 14.01 13.66
CA ASN A 228 -6.73 14.02 15.09
C ASN A 228 -7.01 15.36 15.76
N ILE A 229 -7.07 16.48 15.02
CA ILE A 229 -7.36 17.81 15.59
C ILE A 229 -8.68 17.82 16.37
N ILE A 230 -9.66 17.04 15.93
CA ILE A 230 -11.00 17.02 16.51
C ILE A 230 -11.00 16.57 17.98
N GLU A 231 -10.01 15.78 18.39
CA GLU A 231 -9.85 15.34 19.78
C GLU A 231 -9.69 16.51 20.75
N THR A 232 -9.05 17.60 20.29
CA THR A 232 -8.70 18.78 21.09
C THR A 232 -9.83 19.81 21.19
N LEU A 233 -10.96 19.59 20.51
CA LEU A 233 -12.01 20.59 20.29
C LEU A 233 -13.36 20.23 20.95
N GLY A 234 -13.38 19.22 21.83
CA GLY A 234 -14.62 18.71 22.42
C GLY A 234 -15.35 19.64 23.40
N ALA A 235 -14.72 20.73 23.85
CA ALA A 235 -15.31 21.69 24.78
C ALA A 235 -16.54 22.36 24.16
N GLY A 236 -17.66 22.42 24.90
CA GLY A 236 -18.93 22.96 24.38
C GLY A 236 -19.70 22.04 23.43
N HIS A 237 -19.15 20.88 23.05
CA HIS A 237 -19.74 19.97 22.05
C HIS A 237 -19.98 18.55 22.57
N GLY A 238 -20.22 18.37 23.86
CA GLY A 238 -20.48 17.05 24.46
C GLY A 238 -19.23 16.20 24.73
N GLY A 239 -18.04 16.79 24.60
CA GLY A 239 -16.75 16.14 24.84
C GLY A 239 -16.15 15.47 23.59
N ARG A 240 -14.85 15.16 23.67
CA ARG A 240 -14.06 14.65 22.53
C ARG A 240 -14.69 13.42 21.85
N VAL A 241 -15.15 12.45 22.64
CA VAL A 241 -15.73 11.21 22.10
C VAL A 241 -16.99 11.47 21.28
N PHE A 242 -17.86 12.35 21.75
CA PHE A 242 -19.10 12.69 21.04
C PHE A 242 -18.79 13.45 19.75
N LEU A 243 -17.91 14.46 19.82
CA LEU A 243 -17.54 15.27 18.66
C LEU A 243 -16.86 14.44 17.58
N THR A 244 -15.84 13.64 17.94
CA THR A 244 -15.14 12.73 17.02
C THR A 244 -16.11 11.76 16.34
N ARG A 245 -17.06 11.20 17.09
CA ARG A 245 -18.05 10.28 16.54
C ARG A 245 -19.01 10.98 15.58
N ALA A 246 -19.48 12.18 15.90
CA ALA A 246 -20.36 12.96 15.03
C ALA A 246 -19.67 13.27 13.68
N TYR A 247 -18.40 13.68 13.73
CA TYR A 247 -17.60 13.93 12.54
C TYR A 247 -17.35 12.68 11.71
N ASN A 248 -16.95 11.56 12.33
CA ASN A 248 -16.76 10.28 11.62
C ASN A 248 -18.04 9.79 10.96
N GLN A 249 -19.17 9.81 11.67
CA GLN A 249 -20.46 9.37 11.12
C GLN A 249 -20.91 10.23 9.95
N ALA A 250 -20.73 11.56 10.05
CA ALA A 250 -21.05 12.47 8.98
C ALA A 250 -20.13 12.29 7.76
N LEU A 251 -18.84 12.07 7.98
CA LEU A 251 -17.88 11.78 6.92
C LEU A 251 -18.27 10.51 6.18
N GLU A 252 -18.41 9.38 6.89
CA GLU A 252 -18.77 8.08 6.31
C GLU A 252 -20.12 8.14 5.58
N ALA A 253 -21.12 8.81 6.15
CA ALA A 253 -22.41 8.99 5.49
C ALA A 253 -22.30 9.78 4.18
N SER A 254 -21.44 10.80 4.13
CA SER A 254 -21.18 11.56 2.89
C SER A 254 -20.40 10.73 1.86
N ILE A 255 -19.39 9.97 2.31
CA ILE A 255 -18.63 9.05 1.43
C ILE A 255 -19.58 8.03 0.80
N ALA A 256 -20.38 7.33 1.61
CA ALA A 256 -21.32 6.32 1.12
C ALA A 256 -22.34 6.89 0.13
N ARG A 257 -22.73 8.16 0.27
CA ARG A 257 -23.68 8.81 -0.61
C ARG A 257 -23.09 9.24 -1.96
N ASN A 258 -21.82 9.68 -1.97
CA ASN A 258 -21.23 10.34 -3.13
C ASN A 258 -20.18 9.47 -3.86
N PHE A 259 -19.58 8.50 -3.18
CA PHE A 259 -18.50 7.67 -3.71
C PHE A 259 -18.85 6.18 -3.57
N PRO A 260 -19.40 5.54 -4.63
CA PRO A 260 -19.93 4.17 -4.55
C PRO A 260 -18.85 3.11 -4.26
N ASP A 261 -17.58 3.47 -4.45
CA ASP A 261 -16.45 2.58 -4.18
C ASP A 261 -15.88 2.67 -2.76
N ASN A 262 -16.57 3.36 -1.84
CA ASN A 262 -16.05 3.63 -0.49
C ASN A 262 -14.71 4.40 -0.55
N GLY A 263 -14.66 5.39 -1.45
CA GLY A 263 -13.42 6.09 -1.78
C GLY A 263 -13.00 7.08 -0.71
N CYS A 264 -12.23 6.60 0.27
CA CYS A 264 -11.69 7.42 1.35
C CYS A 264 -10.37 6.86 1.86
N ILE A 265 -9.33 7.69 1.90
CA ILE A 265 -8.09 7.45 2.64
C ILE A 265 -8.13 8.33 3.90
N ALA A 266 -8.08 7.72 5.08
CA ALA A 266 -8.01 8.46 6.34
C ALA A 266 -6.56 8.69 6.76
N CYS A 267 -6.16 9.94 6.96
CA CYS A 267 -4.81 10.30 7.39
C CYS A 267 -4.85 11.09 8.69
N MET A 268 -3.73 11.06 9.42
CA MET A 268 -3.59 11.74 10.72
C MET A 268 -4.75 11.39 11.67
N CYS A 269 -5.20 10.14 11.68
CA CYS A 269 -6.47 9.70 12.29
C CYS A 269 -6.29 8.63 13.39
N HIS A 270 -5.09 8.52 13.96
CA HIS A 270 -4.73 7.43 14.87
C HIS A 270 -5.25 7.59 16.31
N ASN A 271 -6.03 8.64 16.60
CA ASN A 271 -6.71 8.74 17.89
C ASN A 271 -7.71 7.59 18.07
N THR A 272 -7.80 7.06 19.29
CA THR A 272 -8.64 5.89 19.61
C THR A 272 -10.13 6.18 19.43
N ASP A 273 -10.56 7.43 19.61
CA ASP A 273 -11.98 7.81 19.48
C ASP A 273 -12.45 7.67 18.02
N GLY A 274 -11.59 8.00 17.06
CA GLY A 274 -11.82 7.85 15.62
C GLY A 274 -11.76 6.39 15.19
N ILE A 275 -10.69 5.68 15.57
CA ILE A 275 -10.51 4.25 15.25
C ILE A 275 -11.72 3.41 15.72
N TYR A 276 -12.18 3.64 16.96
CA TYR A 276 -13.36 2.95 17.51
C TYR A 276 -14.71 3.53 17.05
N SER A 277 -14.72 4.47 16.11
CA SER A 277 -15.94 5.00 15.49
C SER A 277 -16.06 4.72 13.98
N ALA A 278 -15.02 4.19 13.33
CA ALA A 278 -14.97 3.98 11.88
C ALA A 278 -15.66 2.67 11.45
N LYS A 279 -16.85 2.76 10.86
CA LYS A 279 -17.62 1.59 10.38
C LYS A 279 -17.36 1.26 8.92
N GLN A 280 -17.14 2.26 8.08
CA GLN A 280 -17.08 2.11 6.63
C GLN A 280 -15.72 2.46 6.07
N THR A 281 -15.08 3.55 6.52
CA THR A 281 -13.78 3.96 6.00
C THR A 281 -12.77 2.83 6.15
N ALA A 282 -12.18 2.44 5.01
CA ALA A 282 -11.49 1.18 4.87
C ALA A 282 -9.98 1.32 4.69
N VAL A 283 -9.45 2.52 4.43
CA VAL A 283 -8.01 2.76 4.22
C VAL A 283 -7.50 3.80 5.22
N VAL A 284 -6.34 3.54 5.82
CA VAL A 284 -5.70 4.41 6.82
C VAL A 284 -4.22 4.61 6.52
N ARG A 285 -3.74 5.85 6.44
CA ARG A 285 -2.30 6.14 6.38
C ARG A 285 -1.62 5.62 7.65
N ALA A 286 -0.55 4.84 7.50
CA ALA A 286 0.11 4.13 8.60
C ALA A 286 1.38 4.81 9.11
N SER A 287 1.72 5.98 8.57
CA SER A 287 2.92 6.74 8.89
C SER A 287 2.60 8.22 9.06
N ASP A 288 3.62 8.94 9.54
CA ASP A 288 3.80 10.35 9.20
C ASP A 288 4.13 10.48 7.69
N ASP A 289 4.30 11.71 7.20
CA ASP A 289 4.65 11.93 5.80
C ASP A 289 5.99 11.30 5.42
N PHE A 290 6.08 10.83 4.17
CA PHE A 290 7.33 10.50 3.54
C PHE A 290 8.15 11.78 3.34
N TYR A 291 9.32 11.88 4.01
CA TYR A 291 10.22 13.03 3.92
C TYR A 291 11.41 12.73 3.00
N PRO A 292 11.32 12.98 1.67
CA PRO A 292 12.38 12.63 0.71
C PRO A 292 13.72 13.32 0.99
N HIS A 293 13.70 14.47 1.65
CA HIS A 293 14.89 15.28 1.91
C HIS A 293 15.46 15.09 3.32
N ASP A 294 14.83 14.26 4.17
CA ASP A 294 15.38 13.89 5.47
C ASP A 294 15.92 12.46 5.42
N PRO A 295 17.26 12.27 5.32
CA PRO A 295 17.86 10.96 5.30
C PRO A 295 17.54 10.11 6.55
N ALA A 296 17.26 10.75 7.69
CA ALA A 296 16.92 10.06 8.93
C ALA A 296 15.53 9.41 8.87
N SER A 297 14.66 9.83 7.96
CA SER A 297 13.29 9.35 7.84
C SER A 297 13.19 7.96 7.22
N HIS A 298 14.10 7.57 6.32
CA HIS A 298 13.84 6.43 5.42
C HIS A 298 13.81 5.06 6.11
N THR A 299 14.78 4.76 6.99
CA THR A 299 14.79 3.48 7.70
C THR A 299 13.66 3.42 8.73
N ILE A 300 13.41 4.54 9.41
CA ILE A 300 12.34 4.68 10.39
C ILE A 300 10.98 4.54 9.73
N HIS A 301 10.76 5.10 8.53
CA HIS A 301 9.49 5.01 7.80
C HIS A 301 9.08 3.56 7.63
N ILE A 302 9.96 2.72 7.07
CA ILE A 302 9.69 1.29 6.83
C ILE A 302 9.44 0.55 8.15
N SER A 303 10.21 0.83 9.19
CA SER A 303 9.93 0.25 10.51
C SER A 303 8.56 0.70 11.05
N SER A 304 8.24 1.99 10.98
CA SER A 304 7.03 2.56 11.55
C SER A 304 5.78 2.03 10.85
N VAL A 305 5.75 2.02 9.51
CA VAL A 305 4.59 1.49 8.76
C VAL A 305 4.35 0.01 9.05
N ALA A 306 5.40 -0.80 9.17
CA ALA A 306 5.28 -2.22 9.48
C ALA A 306 4.70 -2.46 10.89
N TYR A 307 5.25 -1.78 11.90
CA TYR A 307 4.76 -1.94 13.29
C TYR A 307 3.37 -1.32 13.48
N ASN A 308 3.09 -0.16 12.89
CA ASN A 308 1.76 0.46 12.95
C ASN A 308 0.71 -0.43 12.25
N THR A 309 1.08 -1.11 11.17
CA THR A 309 0.22 -2.07 10.47
C THR A 309 -0.24 -3.23 11.36
N LEU A 310 0.54 -3.64 12.37
CA LEU A 310 0.12 -4.67 13.32
C LEU A 310 -1.19 -4.31 14.04
N PHE A 311 -1.35 -3.04 14.42
CA PHE A 311 -2.54 -2.54 15.11
C PHE A 311 -3.59 -2.01 14.12
N LEU A 312 -3.20 -1.05 13.27
CA LEU A 312 -4.11 -0.38 12.33
C LEU A 312 -4.72 -1.37 11.34
N GLY A 313 -3.98 -2.41 10.97
CA GLY A 313 -4.44 -3.46 10.08
C GLY A 313 -5.72 -4.14 10.57
N GLU A 314 -6.00 -4.24 11.86
CA GLU A 314 -7.26 -4.85 12.32
C GLU A 314 -8.50 -3.94 12.10
N PHE A 315 -8.29 -2.65 11.87
CA PHE A 315 -9.38 -1.68 11.69
C PHE A 315 -9.58 -1.29 10.23
N MET A 316 -8.49 -1.10 9.48
CA MET A 316 -8.46 -0.58 8.11
C MET A 316 -7.27 -1.16 7.34
N GLN A 317 -7.29 -1.11 6.01
CA GLN A 317 -6.14 -1.39 5.17
C GLN A 317 -5.10 -0.28 5.33
N PRO A 318 -3.89 -0.59 5.82
CA PRO A 318 -2.84 0.39 5.96
C PRO A 318 -2.33 0.85 4.59
N ASP A 319 -2.21 2.16 4.44
CA ASP A 319 -1.56 2.87 3.37
C ASP A 319 -0.17 3.32 3.85
N TRP A 320 0.88 2.95 3.12
CA TRP A 320 2.28 3.16 3.51
C TRP A 320 2.89 4.44 2.93
N ASP A 321 2.01 5.30 2.41
CA ASP A 321 2.31 6.61 1.85
C ASP A 321 3.00 6.57 0.48
N MET A 322 3.01 7.71 -0.21
CA MET A 322 3.79 7.94 -1.42
C MET A 322 5.29 7.78 -1.20
N PHE A 323 6.04 7.64 -2.29
CA PHE A 323 7.50 7.73 -2.31
C PHE A 323 8.00 8.30 -3.64
N HIS A 324 9.29 8.64 -3.70
CA HIS A 324 9.96 9.02 -4.94
C HIS A 324 10.60 7.79 -5.60
N SER A 325 10.29 7.56 -6.87
CA SER A 325 10.95 6.52 -7.68
C SER A 325 12.39 6.92 -8.06
N LEU A 326 12.67 8.20 -8.22
CA LEU A 326 14.02 8.71 -8.49
C LEU A 326 14.68 9.22 -7.21
N HIS A 327 15.12 8.29 -6.35
CA HIS A 327 15.72 8.61 -5.05
C HIS A 327 16.75 7.54 -4.63
N PRO A 328 17.83 7.88 -3.88
CA PRO A 328 18.81 6.88 -3.41
C PRO A 328 18.21 5.71 -2.61
N ALA A 329 17.13 5.96 -1.87
CA ALA A 329 16.40 4.94 -1.12
C ALA A 329 15.18 4.34 -1.88
N ALA A 330 14.99 4.65 -3.16
CA ALA A 330 13.77 4.28 -3.88
C ALA A 330 13.58 2.77 -4.05
N ASP A 331 14.66 2.04 -4.29
CA ASP A 331 14.64 0.57 -4.46
C ASP A 331 14.25 -0.11 -3.12
N TYR A 332 14.76 0.40 -1.99
CA TYR A 332 14.40 -0.01 -0.63
C TYR A 332 12.92 0.24 -0.30
N HIS A 333 12.41 1.44 -0.64
CA HIS A 333 11.00 1.82 -0.44
C HIS A 333 10.04 1.04 -1.35
N SER A 334 10.45 0.76 -2.59
CA SER A 334 9.71 -0.07 -3.54
C SER A 334 9.53 -1.50 -3.04
N ALA A 335 10.64 -2.11 -2.58
CA ALA A 335 10.63 -3.45 -2.05
C ALA A 335 9.77 -3.59 -0.78
N ALA A 336 9.75 -2.58 0.09
CA ALA A 336 8.88 -2.59 1.26
C ALA A 336 7.40 -2.52 0.87
N ARG A 337 7.03 -1.64 -0.07
CA ARG A 337 5.63 -1.50 -0.52
C ARG A 337 5.11 -2.73 -1.27
N SER A 338 5.98 -3.46 -1.98
CA SER A 338 5.59 -4.70 -2.66
C SER A 338 5.14 -5.80 -1.68
N VAL A 339 5.70 -5.82 -0.46
CA VAL A 339 5.32 -6.74 0.62
C VAL A 339 4.29 -6.16 1.59
N GLY A 340 4.03 -4.85 1.55
CA GLY A 340 3.13 -4.16 2.48
C GLY A 340 1.64 -4.45 2.28
N GLY A 341 1.25 -4.93 1.09
CA GLY A 341 -0.15 -5.11 0.72
C GLY A 341 -0.97 -3.81 0.67
N CYS A 342 -0.29 -2.67 0.65
CA CYS A 342 -0.83 -1.32 0.58
C CYS A 342 -1.03 -0.87 -0.88
N ALA A 343 -1.63 0.31 -1.06
CA ALA A 343 -1.56 1.00 -2.35
C ALA A 343 -0.11 1.35 -2.70
N ILE A 344 0.19 1.44 -3.99
CA ILE A 344 1.49 1.85 -4.50
C ILE A 344 1.29 3.08 -5.37
N TYR A 345 1.74 4.21 -4.88
CA TYR A 345 1.72 5.47 -5.63
C TYR A 345 2.98 6.27 -5.35
N VAL A 346 3.40 7.06 -6.34
CA VAL A 346 4.58 7.93 -6.23
C VAL A 346 4.17 9.40 -6.16
N SER A 347 5.11 10.25 -5.79
CA SER A 347 4.94 11.71 -5.73
C SER A 347 6.03 12.47 -6.51
N ASP A 348 6.76 11.75 -7.38
CA ASP A 348 7.79 12.34 -8.23
C ASP A 348 7.25 13.54 -9.04
N LYS A 349 8.13 14.53 -9.28
CA LYS A 349 7.88 15.61 -10.23
C LYS A 349 7.76 15.07 -11.65
N PRO A 350 6.91 15.65 -12.52
CA PRO A 350 6.87 15.29 -13.93
C PRO A 350 8.27 15.27 -14.55
N GLY A 351 8.57 14.23 -15.33
CA GLY A 351 9.88 14.03 -15.96
C GLY A 351 11.01 13.55 -15.04
N ASN A 352 10.76 13.37 -13.74
CA ASN A 352 11.76 12.95 -12.76
C ASN A 352 11.43 11.55 -12.19
N HIS A 353 11.20 10.58 -13.09
CA HIS A 353 10.83 9.22 -12.73
C HIS A 353 11.95 8.23 -13.00
N ASN A 354 12.00 7.16 -12.20
CA ASN A 354 12.81 5.97 -12.51
C ASN A 354 11.92 4.85 -13.07
N PHE A 355 11.72 4.83 -14.38
CA PHE A 355 10.82 3.85 -15.01
C PHE A 355 11.32 2.41 -14.91
N GLU A 356 12.64 2.19 -14.86
CA GLU A 356 13.20 0.85 -14.68
C GLU A 356 12.89 0.30 -13.28
N LEU A 357 12.87 1.16 -12.26
CA LEU A 357 12.38 0.78 -10.94
C LEU A 357 10.87 0.58 -10.93
N LEU A 358 10.09 1.49 -11.52
CA LEU A 358 8.63 1.42 -11.53
C LEU A 358 8.12 0.15 -12.22
N LYS A 359 8.75 -0.30 -13.31
CA LYS A 359 8.40 -1.55 -14.01
C LYS A 359 8.59 -2.82 -13.17
N LYS A 360 9.30 -2.75 -12.02
CA LYS A 360 9.37 -3.85 -11.05
C LYS A 360 8.14 -3.92 -10.12
N LEU A 361 7.30 -2.87 -10.11
CA LEU A 361 6.07 -2.76 -9.31
C LEU A 361 4.80 -2.74 -10.17
N VAL A 362 4.88 -2.12 -11.35
CA VAL A 362 3.75 -1.74 -12.19
C VAL A 362 3.74 -2.57 -13.47
N LEU A 363 2.64 -3.25 -13.74
CA LEU A 363 2.40 -3.97 -14.99
C LEU A 363 2.06 -2.96 -16.12
N PRO A 364 2.20 -3.33 -17.41
CA PRO A 364 1.95 -2.41 -18.52
C PRO A 364 0.56 -1.78 -18.56
N ASP A 365 -0.45 -2.45 -17.99
CA ASP A 365 -1.82 -1.92 -17.88
C ASP A 365 -1.99 -0.89 -16.75
N GLY A 366 -0.95 -0.68 -15.92
CA GLY A 366 -0.95 0.19 -14.75
C GLY A 366 -1.42 -0.50 -13.47
N SER A 367 -1.72 -1.80 -13.51
CA SER A 367 -2.07 -2.58 -12.31
C SER A 367 -0.83 -3.03 -11.53
N VAL A 368 -1.00 -3.35 -10.25
CA VAL A 368 0.10 -3.81 -9.39
C VAL A 368 -0.11 -5.24 -8.91
N LEU A 369 0.97 -5.97 -8.63
CA LEU A 369 0.93 -7.29 -7.98
C LEU A 369 0.86 -7.13 -6.46
N ARG A 370 -0.24 -6.58 -5.92
CA ARG A 370 -0.38 -6.31 -4.49
C ARG A 370 -0.55 -7.60 -3.68
N ALA A 371 0.19 -7.70 -2.56
CA ALA A 371 0.00 -8.78 -1.59
C ALA A 371 -1.34 -8.65 -0.82
N GLN A 372 -1.88 -9.75 -0.31
CA GLN A 372 -3.29 -9.82 0.12
C GLN A 372 -3.57 -9.22 1.50
N LEU A 373 -2.64 -9.37 2.44
CA LEU A 373 -2.83 -8.92 3.83
C LEU A 373 -2.14 -7.57 4.04
N PRO A 374 -2.43 -6.85 5.14
CA PRO A 374 -1.51 -5.83 5.60
C PRO A 374 -0.17 -6.46 6.02
N GLY A 375 0.94 -5.98 5.47
CA GLY A 375 2.29 -6.50 5.74
C GLY A 375 2.73 -6.24 7.18
N ARG A 376 3.14 -7.29 7.89
CA ARG A 376 3.43 -7.23 9.34
C ARG A 376 4.85 -7.70 9.63
N PRO A 377 5.47 -7.25 10.74
CA PRO A 377 6.69 -7.86 11.23
C PRO A 377 6.47 -9.36 11.44
N THR A 378 7.47 -10.17 11.10
CA THR A 378 7.52 -11.58 11.50
C THR A 378 7.54 -11.71 13.02
N ARG A 379 7.23 -12.91 13.51
CA ARG A 379 7.04 -13.17 14.94
C ARG A 379 8.27 -12.84 15.78
N ASP A 380 9.47 -13.12 15.26
CA ASP A 380 10.74 -12.83 15.91
C ASP A 380 11.08 -11.34 15.90
N CYS A 381 10.50 -10.55 15.01
CA CYS A 381 10.67 -9.10 15.01
C CYS A 381 9.74 -8.36 15.97
N LEU A 382 8.61 -8.93 16.41
CA LEU A 382 7.54 -8.18 17.13
C LEU A 382 7.99 -7.35 18.35
N PHE A 383 9.07 -7.76 19.01
CA PHE A 383 9.63 -7.08 20.19
C PHE A 383 11.08 -6.60 19.97
N ALA A 384 11.57 -6.61 18.73
CA ALA A 384 12.89 -6.12 18.38
C ALA A 384 12.85 -4.61 18.09
N ASP A 385 14.01 -3.94 18.15
CA ASP A 385 14.14 -2.55 17.71
C ASP A 385 15.08 -2.51 16.49
N PRO A 386 14.56 -2.84 15.29
CA PRO A 386 15.39 -3.01 14.10
C PRO A 386 16.03 -1.70 13.61
N ALA A 387 15.69 -0.58 14.23
CA ALA A 387 16.23 0.73 13.89
C ALA A 387 17.42 1.13 14.77
N ARG A 388 17.60 0.52 15.95
CA ARG A 388 18.55 1.00 16.97
C ARG A 388 19.33 -0.07 17.73
N ASP A 389 18.90 -1.33 17.71
CA ASP A 389 19.52 -2.36 18.54
C ASP A 389 20.89 -2.86 18.05
N GLY A 390 21.29 -2.48 16.82
CA GLY A 390 22.56 -2.90 16.22
C GLY A 390 22.66 -4.39 15.90
N THR A 391 21.55 -5.14 15.95
CA THR A 391 21.55 -6.61 15.78
C THR A 391 20.43 -7.14 14.90
N SER A 392 19.26 -6.51 14.91
CA SER A 392 18.06 -7.07 14.28
C SER A 392 17.83 -6.50 12.90
N LEU A 393 17.58 -7.40 11.93
CA LEU A 393 16.96 -7.06 10.66
C LEU A 393 15.43 -7.04 10.85
N LEU A 394 14.76 -6.10 10.19
CA LEU A 394 13.31 -6.11 10.11
C LEU A 394 12.88 -7.09 9.02
N LYS A 395 12.13 -8.13 9.40
CA LYS A 395 11.45 -9.03 8.45
C LYS A 395 9.97 -8.71 8.42
N ILE A 396 9.43 -8.45 7.23
CA ILE A 396 8.02 -8.16 6.97
C ILE A 396 7.46 -9.31 6.13
N TRP A 397 6.38 -9.94 6.60
CA TRP A 397 5.74 -11.04 5.87
C TRP A 397 4.37 -10.66 5.33
N ASN A 398 4.02 -11.31 4.22
CA ASN A 398 2.71 -11.24 3.59
C ASN A 398 2.46 -12.49 2.73
N VAL A 399 1.29 -12.55 2.09
CA VAL A 399 0.90 -13.66 1.22
C VAL A 399 0.23 -13.20 -0.06
N ASN A 400 0.36 -14.04 -1.07
CA ASN A 400 -0.35 -14.01 -2.34
C ASN A 400 -1.34 -15.18 -2.38
N LYS A 401 -2.12 -15.28 -3.47
CA LYS A 401 -3.12 -16.35 -3.65
C LYS A 401 -2.52 -17.77 -3.53
N CYS A 402 -1.29 -17.96 -4.02
CA CYS A 402 -0.65 -19.29 -4.07
C CYS A 402 0.72 -19.35 -3.38
N THR A 403 1.27 -18.22 -2.91
CA THR A 403 2.65 -18.12 -2.39
C THR A 403 2.72 -17.19 -1.18
N GLY A 404 3.81 -17.26 -0.43
CA GLY A 404 4.17 -16.31 0.62
C GLY A 404 5.32 -15.40 0.19
N VAL A 405 5.47 -14.25 0.84
CA VAL A 405 6.60 -13.34 0.65
C VAL A 405 7.11 -12.82 1.99
N VAL A 406 8.42 -12.75 2.13
CA VAL A 406 9.11 -12.10 3.25
C VAL A 406 10.13 -11.11 2.71
N GLY A 407 9.97 -9.84 3.03
CA GLY A 407 10.99 -8.83 2.82
C GLY A 407 11.86 -8.68 4.06
N VAL A 408 13.18 -8.66 3.89
CA VAL A 408 14.15 -8.43 4.96
C VAL A 408 14.85 -7.11 4.73
N PHE A 409 14.93 -6.26 5.74
CA PHE A 409 15.40 -4.89 5.64
C PHE A 409 16.35 -4.55 6.78
N ASN A 410 17.45 -3.87 6.47
CA ASN A 410 18.32 -3.28 7.49
C ASN A 410 17.89 -1.83 7.77
N CYS A 411 17.18 -1.63 8.89
CA CYS A 411 16.63 -0.34 9.31
C CYS A 411 17.54 0.47 10.25
N GLN A 412 18.78 0.03 10.53
CA GLN A 412 19.61 0.63 11.58
C GLN A 412 20.01 2.08 11.26
N GLY A 413 20.36 2.83 12.32
CA GLY A 413 21.09 4.11 12.22
C GLY A 413 20.27 5.37 12.47
N ALA A 414 18.95 5.30 12.35
CA ALA A 414 18.07 6.43 12.66
C ALA A 414 16.95 6.02 13.64
N GLY A 415 16.52 6.96 14.49
CA GLY A 415 15.43 6.72 15.43
C GLY A 415 14.80 8.02 15.95
N TRP A 416 13.60 7.91 16.51
CA TRP A 416 12.96 9.02 17.22
C TRP A 416 13.77 9.42 18.46
N CYS A 417 14.20 10.68 18.53
CA CYS A 417 14.86 11.25 19.68
C CYS A 417 13.84 11.92 20.60
N LYS A 418 13.57 11.34 21.78
CA LYS A 418 12.60 11.90 22.75
C LYS A 418 13.00 13.25 23.35
N VAL A 419 14.29 13.58 23.35
CA VAL A 419 14.81 14.85 23.88
C VAL A 419 14.56 15.98 22.88
N GLU A 420 14.97 15.75 21.64
CA GLU A 420 14.88 16.74 20.54
C GLU A 420 13.51 16.73 19.86
N LYS A 421 12.68 15.71 20.15
CA LYS A 421 11.35 15.48 19.58
C LYS A 421 11.35 15.50 18.05
N LYS A 422 12.34 14.82 17.48
CA LYS A 422 12.48 14.61 16.04
C LYS A 422 13.20 13.30 15.74
N THR A 423 12.99 12.80 14.54
CA THR A 423 13.78 11.73 13.96
C THR A 423 15.23 12.20 13.75
N ARG A 424 16.21 11.38 14.16
CA ARG A 424 17.63 11.68 14.01
C ARG A 424 18.43 10.44 13.61
N ILE A 425 19.46 10.67 12.80
CA ILE A 425 20.57 9.73 12.66
C ILE A 425 21.34 9.73 13.98
N HIS A 426 21.37 8.58 14.66
CA HIS A 426 22.15 8.36 15.88
C HIS A 426 23.43 7.57 15.59
N ASP A 427 23.46 6.84 14.47
CA ASP A 427 24.65 6.19 13.92
C ASP A 427 24.67 6.40 12.40
N ALA A 428 25.69 7.11 11.91
CA ALA A 428 25.83 7.45 10.50
C ALA A 428 26.50 6.35 9.66
N SER A 429 27.02 5.29 10.29
CA SER A 429 27.60 4.15 9.59
C SER A 429 27.32 2.84 10.34
N PRO A 430 26.04 2.46 10.49
CA PRO A 430 25.70 1.24 11.20
C PRO A 430 26.26 0.00 10.50
N GLY A 431 26.53 -1.02 11.30
CA GLY A 431 27.14 -2.25 10.84
C GLY A 431 26.30 -3.04 9.84
N THR A 432 26.97 -3.87 9.05
CA THR A 432 26.32 -4.94 8.28
C THR A 432 25.74 -5.96 9.26
N LEU A 433 24.47 -6.33 9.07
CA LEU A 433 23.79 -7.30 9.91
C LEU A 433 23.56 -8.61 9.14
N THR A 434 23.59 -9.71 9.87
CA THR A 434 23.25 -11.05 9.36
C THR A 434 22.05 -11.58 10.13
N GLY A 435 21.07 -12.09 9.41
CA GLY A 435 19.92 -12.80 9.96
C GLY A 435 19.60 -14.02 9.12
N SER A 436 18.39 -14.54 9.28
CA SER A 436 17.92 -15.67 8.48
C SER A 436 16.41 -15.62 8.25
N VAL A 437 15.98 -16.21 7.14
CA VAL A 437 14.57 -16.42 6.81
C VAL A 437 14.25 -17.90 6.77
N GLN A 438 13.01 -18.26 7.08
CA GLN A 438 12.53 -19.63 6.99
C GLN A 438 11.07 -19.66 6.56
N THR A 439 10.61 -20.82 6.14
CA THR A 439 9.24 -21.02 5.66
C THR A 439 8.16 -20.56 6.66
N THR A 440 8.39 -20.75 7.96
CA THR A 440 7.44 -20.36 9.02
C THR A 440 7.40 -18.86 9.31
N ASP A 441 8.26 -18.06 8.67
CA ASP A 441 8.17 -16.59 8.75
C ASP A 441 6.94 -16.08 7.99
N VAL A 442 6.39 -16.87 7.06
CA VAL A 442 5.06 -16.65 6.47
C VAL A 442 4.01 -17.39 7.30
N ASP A 443 3.40 -16.69 8.26
CA ASP A 443 2.57 -17.29 9.32
C ASP A 443 1.41 -18.17 8.79
N VAL A 444 0.80 -17.78 7.66
CA VAL A 444 -0.36 -18.49 7.07
C VAL A 444 -0.04 -19.35 5.86
N LEU A 445 1.25 -19.60 5.53
CA LEU A 445 1.61 -20.37 4.34
C LEU A 445 1.03 -21.79 4.35
N ALA A 446 0.96 -22.43 5.52
CA ALA A 446 0.35 -23.75 5.67
C ALA A 446 -1.13 -23.79 5.26
N GLN A 447 -1.86 -22.68 5.47
CA GLN A 447 -3.26 -22.56 5.08
C GLN A 447 -3.39 -22.46 3.56
N ILE A 448 -2.45 -21.76 2.90
CA ILE A 448 -2.40 -21.62 1.44
C ILE A 448 -1.99 -22.94 0.77
N ALA A 449 -1.03 -23.65 1.35
CA ALA A 449 -0.53 -24.92 0.81
C ALA A 449 -1.54 -26.08 0.90
N GLY A 450 -2.46 -26.00 1.87
CA GLY A 450 -3.46 -27.03 2.14
C GLY A 450 -2.95 -28.19 3.01
N SER A 451 -3.86 -29.06 3.43
CA SER A 451 -3.62 -30.10 4.46
C SER A 451 -2.61 -31.19 4.10
N GLY A 452 -2.23 -31.31 2.82
CA GLY A 452 -1.28 -32.32 2.33
C GLY A 452 0.17 -31.84 2.29
N TRP A 453 0.46 -30.61 2.68
CA TRP A 453 1.80 -30.05 2.62
C TRP A 453 2.69 -30.53 3.76
N ASN A 454 3.87 -31.06 3.45
CA ASN A 454 4.81 -31.63 4.41
C ASN A 454 5.72 -30.57 5.07
N GLY A 455 5.67 -29.32 4.64
CA GLY A 455 6.50 -28.22 5.14
C GLY A 455 7.70 -27.85 4.26
N GLU A 456 7.95 -28.59 3.17
CA GLU A 456 9.00 -28.23 2.21
C GLU A 456 8.57 -27.12 1.26
N SER A 457 9.45 -26.16 1.00
CA SER A 457 9.17 -25.05 0.11
C SER A 457 10.25 -24.88 -0.93
N VAL A 458 9.87 -24.24 -2.03
CA VAL A 458 10.83 -23.59 -2.93
C VAL A 458 10.89 -22.12 -2.53
N VAL A 459 12.09 -21.59 -2.41
CA VAL A 459 12.34 -20.18 -2.12
C VAL A 459 13.02 -19.55 -3.32
N TYR A 460 12.48 -18.45 -3.81
CA TYR A 460 13.12 -17.58 -4.79
C TYR A 460 13.62 -16.31 -4.09
N ALA A 461 14.94 -16.09 -4.10
CA ALA A 461 15.57 -14.87 -3.58
C ALA A 461 15.71 -13.86 -4.72
N TYR A 462 15.01 -12.72 -4.60
CA TYR A 462 14.82 -11.78 -5.71
C TYR A 462 16.14 -11.15 -6.19
N ARG A 463 17.01 -10.66 -5.30
CA ARG A 463 18.22 -9.93 -5.73
C ARG A 463 19.29 -10.87 -6.26
N SER A 464 19.47 -12.06 -5.67
CA SER A 464 20.44 -13.04 -6.17
C SER A 464 19.92 -13.81 -7.39
N GLY A 465 18.60 -13.90 -7.56
CA GLY A 465 17.95 -14.73 -8.58
C GLY A 465 18.02 -16.22 -8.28
N GLU A 466 18.39 -16.60 -7.05
CA GLU A 466 18.59 -18.00 -6.66
C GLU A 466 17.27 -18.69 -6.32
N VAL A 467 17.20 -19.97 -6.68
CA VAL A 467 16.09 -20.87 -6.36
C VAL A 467 16.62 -21.98 -5.46
N VAL A 468 16.02 -22.10 -4.27
CA VAL A 468 16.44 -23.08 -3.26
C VAL A 468 15.25 -23.92 -2.84
N ARG A 469 15.40 -25.25 -2.92
CA ARG A 469 14.49 -26.18 -2.24
C ARG A 469 14.85 -26.20 -0.76
N LEU A 470 13.98 -25.63 0.06
CA LEU A 470 14.16 -25.45 1.50
C LEU A 470 13.41 -26.55 2.27
N PRO A 471 14.11 -27.48 2.95
CA PRO A 471 13.47 -28.48 3.78
C PRO A 471 12.74 -27.85 4.98
N LYS A 472 11.79 -28.59 5.54
CA LYS A 472 11.04 -28.14 6.71
C LYS A 472 11.97 -27.78 7.88
N GLY A 473 11.79 -26.58 8.43
CA GLY A 473 12.53 -26.10 9.60
C GLY A 473 13.96 -25.65 9.33
N VAL A 474 14.38 -25.62 8.06
CA VAL A 474 15.67 -25.05 7.66
C VAL A 474 15.52 -23.55 7.39
N SER A 475 16.55 -22.79 7.72
CA SER A 475 16.63 -21.34 7.49
C SER A 475 17.71 -20.99 6.47
N LEU A 476 17.47 -19.95 5.66
CA LEU A 476 18.43 -19.37 4.72
C LEU A 476 19.07 -18.12 5.32
N PRO A 477 20.41 -17.98 5.29
CA PRO A 477 21.07 -16.79 5.80
C PRO A 477 20.88 -15.59 4.86
N VAL A 478 20.88 -14.40 5.44
CA VAL A 478 20.84 -13.13 4.69
C VAL A 478 21.72 -12.11 5.39
N THR A 479 22.53 -11.38 4.63
CA THR A 479 23.47 -10.37 5.16
C THR A 479 23.27 -9.06 4.41
N LEU A 480 22.98 -7.98 5.14
CA LEU A 480 22.56 -6.70 4.57
C LEU A 480 23.28 -5.53 5.24
N LYS A 481 23.79 -4.60 4.42
CA LYS A 481 24.17 -3.27 4.89
C LYS A 481 22.91 -2.43 5.12
N VAL A 482 23.07 -1.29 5.78
CA VAL A 482 21.98 -0.32 6.00
C VAL A 482 21.38 0.12 4.68
N LEU A 483 20.05 0.27 4.65
CA LEU A 483 19.26 0.56 3.43
C LEU A 483 19.34 -0.53 2.34
N GLU A 484 19.94 -1.68 2.62
CA GLU A 484 19.78 -2.87 1.78
C GLU A 484 18.60 -3.72 2.25
N TYR A 485 18.09 -4.51 1.31
CA TYR A 485 16.99 -5.43 1.52
C TYR A 485 17.21 -6.73 0.74
N GLU A 486 16.37 -7.74 0.98
CA GLU A 486 16.16 -8.91 0.13
C GLU A 486 14.69 -9.33 0.19
N LEU A 487 14.14 -9.84 -0.91
CA LEU A 487 12.78 -10.37 -0.97
C LEU A 487 12.82 -11.87 -1.23
N PHE A 488 12.27 -12.64 -0.29
CA PHE A 488 12.17 -14.10 -0.38
C PHE A 488 10.73 -14.50 -0.66
N HIS A 489 10.54 -15.21 -1.78
CA HIS A 489 9.24 -15.71 -2.20
C HIS A 489 9.15 -17.20 -1.90
N PHE A 490 8.22 -17.57 -1.01
CA PHE A 490 8.02 -18.94 -0.55
C PHE A 490 6.87 -19.58 -1.31
N SER A 491 7.14 -20.68 -2.00
CA SER A 491 6.15 -21.50 -2.67
C SER A 491 6.12 -22.89 -2.04
N ALA A 492 4.94 -23.37 -1.65
CA ALA A 492 4.81 -24.70 -1.08
C ALA A 492 5.11 -25.76 -2.15
N LEU A 493 6.04 -26.68 -1.86
CA LEU A 493 6.39 -27.73 -2.80
C LEU A 493 5.26 -28.75 -2.87
N LYS A 494 4.76 -29.00 -4.08
CA LYS A 494 3.77 -30.04 -4.34
C LYS A 494 4.45 -31.29 -4.88
N GLU A 495 4.45 -32.35 -4.09
CA GLU A 495 4.81 -33.68 -4.58
C GLU A 495 3.65 -34.23 -5.43
N ILE A 496 3.95 -34.54 -6.70
CA ILE A 496 3.00 -35.08 -7.67
C ILE A 496 3.14 -36.60 -7.71
N THR A 497 4.38 -37.07 -7.79
CA THR A 497 4.77 -38.48 -7.65
C THR A 497 6.06 -38.55 -6.84
N ALA A 498 6.56 -39.75 -6.55
CA ALA A 498 7.82 -39.93 -5.82
C ALA A 498 9.03 -39.22 -6.49
N ASN A 499 8.98 -38.98 -7.81
CA ASN A 499 10.09 -38.38 -8.57
C ASN A 499 9.74 -37.02 -9.21
N ILE A 500 8.49 -36.56 -9.09
CA ILE A 500 8.01 -35.32 -9.70
C ILE A 500 7.45 -34.43 -8.60
N ALA A 501 8.06 -33.27 -8.42
CA ALA A 501 7.61 -32.21 -7.54
C ALA A 501 7.63 -30.87 -8.27
N PHE A 502 6.70 -29.99 -7.93
CA PHE A 502 6.51 -28.71 -8.61
C PHE A 502 6.14 -27.61 -7.61
N ALA A 503 6.57 -26.38 -7.86
CA ALA A 503 6.12 -25.20 -7.13
C ALA A 503 6.10 -23.97 -8.05
N PRO A 504 4.98 -23.22 -8.14
CA PRO A 504 4.94 -21.98 -8.92
C PRO A 504 5.75 -20.88 -8.23
N ILE A 505 6.54 -20.10 -8.99
CA ILE A 505 7.28 -18.95 -8.44
C ILE A 505 6.58 -17.65 -8.84
N GLY A 506 6.45 -17.36 -10.15
CA GLY A 506 5.76 -16.16 -10.64
C GLY A 506 6.59 -15.32 -11.63
N LEU A 507 6.31 -14.01 -11.71
CA LEU A 507 7.05 -13.09 -12.59
C LEU A 507 8.36 -12.64 -11.94
N LEU A 508 9.48 -13.21 -12.38
CA LEU A 508 10.77 -13.14 -11.69
C LEU A 508 11.36 -11.72 -11.59
N ASP A 509 10.96 -10.83 -12.50
CA ASP A 509 11.48 -9.47 -12.55
C ASP A 509 10.64 -8.49 -11.70
N MET A 510 9.50 -8.94 -11.16
CA MET A 510 8.62 -8.16 -10.28
C MET A 510 9.00 -8.33 -8.81
N PHE A 511 8.96 -7.24 -8.04
CA PHE A 511 9.26 -7.29 -6.61
C PHE A 511 8.36 -8.22 -5.81
N ASN A 512 7.07 -8.31 -6.15
CA ASN A 512 6.17 -9.34 -5.63
C ASN A 512 5.93 -10.39 -6.71
N THR A 513 6.94 -11.22 -6.95
CA THR A 513 6.99 -12.25 -8.00
C THR A 513 5.76 -13.15 -7.96
N GLY A 514 5.46 -13.69 -6.77
CA GLY A 514 4.35 -14.63 -6.55
C GLY A 514 2.96 -14.02 -6.62
N GLY A 515 2.85 -12.68 -6.61
CA GLY A 515 1.57 -11.97 -6.77
C GLY A 515 0.95 -12.14 -8.16
N ALA A 516 1.74 -12.60 -9.13
CA ALA A 516 1.28 -12.92 -10.48
C ALA A 516 0.47 -14.22 -10.55
N VAL A 517 0.72 -15.19 -9.65
CA VAL A 517 0.10 -16.52 -9.70
C VAL A 517 -1.24 -16.47 -8.98
N GLU A 518 -2.34 -16.55 -9.73
CA GLU A 518 -3.69 -16.48 -9.17
C GLU A 518 -4.30 -17.85 -8.87
N GLN A 519 -3.92 -18.88 -9.63
CA GLN A 519 -4.38 -20.26 -9.46
C GLN A 519 -3.27 -21.24 -9.83
N PHE A 520 -3.25 -22.38 -9.14
CA PHE A 520 -2.32 -23.49 -9.35
C PHE A 520 -3.03 -24.82 -9.09
N GLU A 521 -3.12 -25.65 -10.13
CA GLU A 521 -3.75 -26.96 -10.08
C GLU A 521 -2.86 -28.01 -10.75
N VAL A 522 -2.99 -29.26 -10.30
CA VAL A 522 -2.25 -30.40 -10.82
C VAL A 522 -3.24 -31.44 -11.31
N HIS A 523 -3.16 -31.82 -12.58
CA HIS A 523 -3.98 -32.87 -13.18
C HIS A 523 -3.09 -34.07 -13.51
N LEU A 524 -3.35 -35.22 -12.89
CA LEU A 524 -2.64 -36.47 -13.20
C LEU A 524 -3.14 -37.02 -14.54
N ALA A 525 -2.25 -37.63 -15.32
CA ALA A 525 -2.66 -38.31 -16.54
C ALA A 525 -3.49 -39.57 -16.21
N ASP A 526 -4.60 -39.77 -16.93
CA ASP A 526 -5.53 -40.90 -16.72
C ASP A 526 -4.95 -42.29 -17.06
N LYS A 527 -3.71 -42.36 -17.57
CA LYS A 527 -3.07 -43.61 -17.96
C LYS A 527 -2.25 -44.17 -16.80
N LYS A 528 -2.61 -45.39 -16.35
CA LYS A 528 -1.71 -46.23 -15.55
C LYS A 528 -0.35 -46.25 -16.25
N PRO A 529 0.78 -46.08 -15.54
CA PRO A 529 2.09 -46.24 -16.14
C PRO A 529 2.11 -47.63 -16.79
N GLU A 530 2.37 -47.68 -18.10
CA GLU A 530 2.68 -48.96 -18.74
C GLU A 530 3.88 -49.52 -17.98
N LEU A 531 3.64 -50.61 -17.23
CA LEU A 531 4.68 -51.42 -16.64
C LEU A 531 5.57 -51.84 -17.81
N PHE A 532 6.70 -51.14 -17.97
CA PHE A 532 7.80 -51.64 -18.76
C PHE A 532 8.28 -52.91 -18.06
N ASP A 533 7.85 -54.04 -18.60
CA ASP A 533 8.29 -55.36 -18.17
C ASP A 533 9.78 -55.48 -18.50
N GLY A 534 10.60 -55.44 -17.46
CA GLY A 534 12.00 -55.80 -17.49
C GLY A 534 12.98 -54.64 -17.73
N LYS A 535 13.62 -54.18 -16.65
CA LYS A 535 15.07 -54.01 -16.68
C LYS A 535 15.71 -54.22 -15.33
N VAL A 536 16.70 -55.10 -15.31
CA VAL A 536 17.77 -55.11 -14.32
C VAL A 536 18.31 -53.68 -14.20
N THR A 537 18.38 -53.23 -12.96
CA THR A 537 18.91 -51.96 -12.49
C THR A 537 20.33 -51.74 -12.97
N SER A 538 20.56 -50.59 -13.60
CA SER A 538 21.88 -50.01 -13.83
C SER A 538 21.81 -48.57 -13.34
N GLU A 539 22.42 -48.31 -12.19
CA GLU A 539 22.76 -46.96 -11.74
C GLU A 539 23.61 -46.28 -12.82
N LEU A 540 23.45 -44.96 -13.00
CA LEU A 540 24.06 -44.10 -14.04
C LEU A 540 23.37 -44.06 -15.42
N SER A 541 22.18 -43.44 -15.50
CA SER A 541 21.81 -42.64 -16.69
C SER A 541 20.90 -41.47 -16.29
N SER A 542 21.44 -40.25 -16.28
CA SER A 542 20.70 -39.02 -15.99
C SER A 542 19.97 -38.43 -17.20
N SER A 543 19.81 -39.19 -18.29
CA SER A 543 19.08 -38.77 -19.49
C SER A 543 17.90 -39.70 -19.74
N LEU A 544 16.74 -39.32 -19.21
CA LEU A 544 15.46 -39.89 -19.62
C LEU A 544 15.10 -39.39 -21.02
N SER A 545 14.51 -40.24 -21.86
CA SER A 545 14.23 -39.96 -23.28
C SER A 545 13.13 -38.89 -23.47
N GLU A 546 13.25 -38.09 -24.54
CA GLU A 546 12.31 -37.02 -24.92
C GLU A 546 10.91 -37.53 -25.34
N ASN A 547 10.75 -38.84 -25.52
CA ASN A 547 9.50 -39.48 -25.98
C ASN A 547 8.61 -40.02 -24.84
N ARG A 548 8.73 -39.51 -23.61
CA ARG A 548 7.88 -39.97 -22.49
C ARG A 548 6.48 -39.34 -22.56
N SER A 549 5.46 -40.09 -22.14
CA SER A 549 4.11 -39.54 -21.94
C SER A 549 4.08 -38.64 -20.70
N PRO A 550 3.28 -37.55 -20.70
CA PRO A 550 3.18 -36.68 -19.53
C PRO A 550 2.57 -37.46 -18.37
N THR A 551 3.19 -37.37 -17.21
CA THR A 551 2.69 -37.96 -15.96
C THR A 551 1.65 -37.04 -15.33
N ALA A 552 1.85 -35.72 -15.46
CA ALA A 552 0.90 -34.72 -15.01
C ALA A 552 0.93 -33.46 -15.89
N THR A 553 -0.19 -32.74 -15.89
CA THR A 553 -0.31 -31.38 -16.42
C THR A 553 -0.50 -30.42 -15.26
N ILE A 554 0.39 -29.44 -15.16
CA ILE A 554 0.25 -28.31 -14.25
C ILE A 554 -0.54 -27.22 -14.94
N ALA A 555 -1.66 -26.80 -14.36
CA ALA A 555 -2.46 -25.69 -14.85
C ALA A 555 -2.32 -24.48 -13.92
N LEU A 556 -1.99 -23.33 -14.51
CA LEU A 556 -1.80 -22.06 -13.80
C LEU A 556 -2.63 -20.96 -14.44
N LYS A 557 -3.13 -20.02 -13.62
CA LYS A 557 -3.63 -18.72 -14.10
C LYS A 557 -2.71 -17.63 -13.61
N VAL A 558 -2.10 -16.89 -14.54
CA VAL A 558 -1.06 -15.91 -14.24
C VAL A 558 -1.43 -14.54 -14.81
N ARG A 559 -1.30 -13.49 -14.00
CA ARG A 559 -1.51 -12.10 -14.42
C ARG A 559 -0.17 -11.40 -14.69
N GLY A 560 -0.14 -10.61 -15.76
CA GLY A 560 1.01 -9.80 -16.17
C GLY A 560 1.75 -10.39 -17.37
N CYS A 561 3.02 -10.02 -17.53
CA CYS A 561 3.87 -10.40 -18.66
C CYS A 561 5.35 -10.42 -18.27
N GLY A 562 6.21 -10.91 -19.16
CA GLY A 562 7.65 -10.99 -18.96
C GLY A 562 8.11 -12.38 -18.55
N ARG A 563 9.26 -12.45 -17.86
CA ARG A 563 9.90 -13.72 -17.50
C ARG A 563 9.16 -14.38 -16.34
N PHE A 564 8.49 -15.49 -16.63
CA PHE A 564 7.83 -16.34 -15.66
C PHE A 564 8.74 -17.48 -15.21
N GLY A 565 8.75 -17.77 -13.92
CA GLY A 565 9.49 -18.87 -13.32
C GLY A 565 8.62 -19.84 -12.54
N ALA A 566 9.04 -21.10 -12.52
CA ALA A 566 8.53 -22.13 -11.63
C ALA A 566 9.65 -23.12 -11.29
N TYR A 567 9.49 -23.86 -10.20
CA TYR A 567 10.34 -25.01 -9.90
C TYR A 567 9.69 -26.29 -10.40
N SER A 568 10.50 -27.13 -11.06
CA SER A 568 10.14 -28.50 -11.41
C SER A 568 11.32 -29.42 -11.09
N SER A 569 11.08 -30.53 -10.41
CA SER A 569 12.14 -31.50 -10.10
C SER A 569 12.62 -32.28 -11.33
N GLN A 570 11.88 -32.21 -12.43
CA GLN A 570 12.24 -32.79 -13.72
C GLN A 570 12.06 -31.77 -14.84
N ARG A 571 12.83 -31.95 -15.92
CA ARG A 571 12.65 -31.16 -17.14
C ARG A 571 11.21 -31.34 -17.66
N PRO A 572 10.46 -30.26 -17.90
CA PRO A 572 9.15 -30.36 -18.55
C PRO A 572 9.26 -30.91 -19.97
N LEU A 573 8.17 -31.49 -20.46
CA LEU A 573 8.03 -31.95 -21.83
C LEU A 573 7.54 -30.85 -22.75
N ARG A 574 6.61 -30.04 -22.26
CA ARG A 574 5.92 -29.03 -23.05
C ARG A 574 5.39 -27.92 -22.15
N CYS A 575 5.46 -26.68 -22.63
CA CYS A 575 4.83 -25.52 -21.99
C CYS A 575 3.91 -24.81 -22.99
N THR A 576 2.77 -24.33 -22.52
CA THR A 576 1.86 -23.49 -23.33
C THR A 576 1.48 -22.23 -22.57
N VAL A 577 1.27 -21.13 -23.29
CA VAL A 577 0.77 -19.86 -22.78
C VAL A 577 -0.35 -19.38 -23.71
N GLY A 578 -1.57 -19.21 -23.20
CA GLY A 578 -2.69 -18.72 -24.03
C GLY A 578 -3.03 -19.63 -25.23
N ASN A 579 -2.84 -20.95 -25.08
CA ASN A 579 -2.96 -21.99 -26.11
C ASN A 579 -1.82 -22.06 -27.14
N ALA A 580 -0.81 -21.18 -27.05
CA ALA A 580 0.38 -21.26 -27.89
C ALA A 580 1.46 -22.08 -27.19
N GLU A 581 2.04 -23.05 -27.89
CA GLU A 581 3.26 -23.72 -27.43
C GLU A 581 4.39 -22.70 -27.32
N THR A 582 5.07 -22.72 -26.18
CA THR A 582 6.03 -21.68 -25.79
C THR A 582 7.35 -22.33 -25.42
N ASP A 583 8.44 -21.83 -26.00
CA ASP A 583 9.78 -22.26 -25.66
C ASP A 583 10.08 -21.96 -24.18
N PHE A 584 10.84 -22.87 -23.56
CA PHE A 584 11.22 -22.74 -22.16
C PHE A 584 12.69 -23.12 -21.95
N ASN A 585 13.28 -22.53 -20.92
CA ASN A 585 14.59 -22.92 -20.41
C ASN A 585 14.41 -23.73 -19.11
N TYR A 586 15.26 -24.73 -18.91
CA TYR A 586 15.26 -25.54 -17.70
C TYR A 586 16.69 -25.72 -17.20
N ASP A 587 16.96 -25.24 -15.99
CA ASP A 587 18.20 -25.49 -15.28
C ASP A 587 18.07 -26.74 -14.40
N ALA A 588 18.78 -27.80 -14.77
CA ALA A 588 18.73 -29.07 -14.05
C ALA A 588 19.39 -29.02 -12.67
N ALA A 589 20.28 -28.05 -12.41
CA ALA A 589 20.95 -27.93 -11.12
C ALA A 589 20.02 -27.33 -10.04
N THR A 590 19.22 -26.34 -10.42
CA THR A 590 18.30 -25.64 -9.51
C THR A 590 16.85 -26.13 -9.63
N GLY A 591 16.50 -26.80 -10.73
CA GLY A 591 15.12 -27.14 -11.09
C GLY A 591 14.31 -25.94 -11.60
N LEU A 592 14.95 -24.81 -11.88
CA LEU A 592 14.28 -23.61 -12.37
C LEU A 592 13.85 -23.78 -13.84
N LEU A 593 12.55 -23.73 -14.04
CA LEU A 593 11.89 -23.57 -15.33
C LEU A 593 11.61 -22.09 -15.56
N THR A 594 11.97 -21.56 -16.73
CA THR A 594 11.57 -20.21 -17.15
C THR A 594 10.96 -20.20 -18.54
N LEU A 595 9.92 -19.38 -18.72
CA LEU A 595 9.28 -19.09 -20.01
C LEU A 595 8.88 -17.61 -20.08
N THR A 596 8.55 -17.12 -21.27
CA THR A 596 8.13 -15.73 -21.47
C THR A 596 6.63 -15.63 -21.64
N ILE A 597 5.99 -14.80 -20.83
CA ILE A 597 4.57 -14.43 -20.98
C ILE A 597 4.47 -13.16 -21.83
N PRO A 598 3.69 -13.16 -22.92
CA PRO A 598 3.53 -11.98 -23.76
C PRO A 598 2.74 -10.87 -23.06
N VAL A 599 2.87 -9.64 -23.58
CA VAL A 599 2.09 -8.49 -23.08
C VAL A 599 0.62 -8.68 -23.44
N PRO A 600 -0.31 -8.63 -22.48
CA PRO A 600 -1.72 -8.77 -22.78
C PRO A 600 -2.30 -7.53 -23.48
N GLU A 601 -3.29 -7.74 -24.35
CA GLU A 601 -4.05 -6.64 -24.96
C GLU A 601 -5.16 -6.10 -24.04
N GLU A 602 -5.68 -6.96 -23.16
CA GLU A 602 -6.74 -6.62 -22.21
C GLU A 602 -6.16 -6.32 -20.81
N GLU A 603 -6.72 -5.30 -20.15
CA GLU A 603 -6.37 -4.99 -18.75
C GLU A 603 -6.70 -6.16 -17.83
N MET A 604 -5.87 -6.39 -16.82
CA MET A 604 -6.05 -7.47 -15.85
C MET A 604 -6.17 -8.87 -16.49
N TYR A 605 -5.69 -9.08 -17.72
CA TYR A 605 -5.77 -10.39 -18.37
C TYR A 605 -5.06 -11.49 -17.57
N ARG A 606 -5.63 -12.71 -17.59
CA ARG A 606 -5.04 -13.90 -16.97
C ARG A 606 -4.64 -14.89 -18.05
N TRP A 607 -3.34 -15.09 -18.20
CA TRP A 607 -2.79 -16.13 -19.05
C TRP A 607 -3.07 -17.51 -18.45
N PRO A 608 -3.75 -18.41 -19.17
CA PRO A 608 -3.69 -19.83 -18.86
C PRO A 608 -2.30 -20.34 -19.27
N ILE A 609 -1.61 -20.98 -18.33
CA ILE A 609 -0.32 -21.63 -18.58
C ILE A 609 -0.46 -23.10 -18.24
N GLU A 610 -0.04 -23.97 -19.17
CA GLU A 610 0.03 -25.40 -18.93
C GLU A 610 1.47 -25.90 -19.06
N ILE A 611 1.91 -26.71 -18.09
CA ILE A 611 3.24 -27.32 -18.09
C ILE A 611 3.06 -28.83 -17.94
N GLN A 612 3.50 -29.58 -18.95
CA GLN A 612 3.45 -31.04 -18.96
C GLN A 612 4.76 -31.61 -18.43
N VAL A 613 4.68 -32.44 -17.38
CA VAL A 613 5.84 -33.05 -16.69
C VAL A 613 5.80 -34.57 -16.75
#